data_AF-A0A8J3ESS7-F1
#
_entry.id   AF-A0A8J3ESS7-F1
#
_cell.length_a   1.000
_cell.length_b   1.000
_cell.length_c   1.000
_cell.angle_alpha   90.00
_cell.angle_beta   90.00
_cell.angle_gamma   90.00
#
_symmetry.space_group_name_H-M   'P 1'
#
loop_
_entity.id
_entity.type
_entity.pdbx_description
1 polymer ?
#
loop_
_entity_poly.entity_id
_entity_poly.type
_entity_poly.pdbx_seq_one_letter_code
_entity_poly.pdbx_strand_id
1 'polypeptide(L)'
;MSISLPPNETGYCPGHPWYYVRGGKVLSLKQIRFEAEQNNYRGYMPDRLDEIDTKPEPKRSHSLRQLREKVREDLKRDVSGYRKQVNRLRRYRDHGALEEAQGCNDVHTAISLKHNHLYNDFAILREIETMLTKQRDLFDL
;
A
#
# COMPACT_ATOMS: atom_id res chain seq x y z
N MET A 1 -15.62 14.63 5.11
CA MET A 1 -15.35 14.48 3.66
C MET A 1 -15.34 13.00 3.33
N SER A 2 -16.23 12.54 2.44
CA SER A 2 -16.22 11.16 1.95
C SER A 2 -15.02 10.95 1.01
N ILE A 3 -14.27 9.85 1.17
CA ILE A 3 -13.20 9.47 0.24
C ILE A 3 -13.84 8.63 -0.87
N SER A 4 -13.75 9.08 -2.12
CA SER A 4 -14.17 8.30 -3.29
C SER A 4 -12.96 7.93 -4.16
N LEU A 5 -13.00 6.72 -4.72
CA LEU A 5 -12.06 6.30 -5.75
C LEU A 5 -12.54 6.80 -7.12
N PRO A 6 -11.62 7.22 -8.00
CA PRO A 6 -12.01 7.58 -9.36
C PRO A 6 -12.54 6.34 -10.10
N PRO A 7 -13.48 6.52 -11.05
CA PRO A 7 -13.88 5.43 -11.94
C PRO A 7 -12.67 4.90 -12.69
N ASN A 8 -12.59 3.57 -12.83
CA ASN A 8 -11.49 2.91 -13.52
C ASN A 8 -11.83 2.68 -14.99
N GLU A 9 -11.55 3.69 -15.82
CA GLU A 9 -11.78 3.63 -17.27
C GLU A 9 -10.64 2.92 -18.02
N THR A 10 -9.56 2.55 -17.33
CA THR A 10 -8.35 2.00 -17.96
C THR A 10 -8.39 0.48 -18.18
N GLY A 11 -9.26 -0.23 -17.45
CA GLY A 11 -9.28 -1.70 -17.39
C GLY A 11 -8.18 -2.33 -16.52
N TYR A 12 -7.30 -1.53 -15.91
CA TYR A 12 -6.20 -1.99 -15.05
C TYR A 12 -6.30 -1.39 -13.65
N CYS A 13 -5.76 -2.06 -12.63
CA CYS A 13 -5.68 -1.44 -11.29
C CYS A 13 -4.46 -0.51 -11.19
N PRO A 14 -4.43 0.46 -10.26
CA PRO A 14 -3.27 1.33 -10.06
C PRO A 14 -1.97 0.60 -9.69
N GLY A 15 -2.07 -0.66 -9.24
CA GLY A 15 -0.92 -1.53 -9.04
C GLY A 15 -0.28 -2.07 -10.31
N HIS A 16 -0.92 -1.89 -11.47
CA HIS A 16 -0.46 -2.39 -12.76
C HIS A 16 0.09 -1.25 -13.64
N PRO A 17 1.28 -1.35 -14.25
CA PRO A 17 1.88 -0.28 -15.04
C PRO A 17 0.99 0.27 -16.16
N TRP A 18 0.28 -0.62 -16.89
CA TRP A 18 -0.69 -0.24 -17.93
C TRP A 18 -1.80 0.72 -17.47
N TYR A 19 -2.13 0.76 -16.18
CA TYR A 19 -3.05 1.77 -15.64
C TYR A 19 -2.55 3.19 -15.97
N TYR A 20 -1.27 3.45 -15.76
CA TYR A 20 -0.69 4.78 -15.95
C TYR A 20 -0.38 5.07 -17.42
N VAL A 21 -0.06 4.03 -18.21
CA VAL A 21 0.07 4.12 -19.68
C VAL A 21 -1.23 4.60 -20.29
N ARG A 22 -2.37 4.07 -19.84
CA ARG A 22 -3.71 4.43 -20.32
C ARG A 22 -4.27 5.71 -19.69
N GLY A 23 -3.42 6.55 -19.11
CA GLY A 23 -3.83 7.83 -18.53
C GLY A 23 -4.50 7.75 -17.16
N GLY A 24 -4.43 6.61 -16.47
CA GLY A 24 -5.02 6.41 -15.14
C GLY A 24 -4.66 7.51 -14.14
N LYS A 25 -5.62 7.85 -13.28
CA LYS A 25 -5.50 8.93 -12.29
C LYS A 25 -4.54 8.55 -11.18
N VAL A 26 -3.65 9.47 -10.82
CA VAL A 26 -2.77 9.27 -9.66
C VAL A 26 -3.60 9.35 -8.39
N LEU A 27 -3.67 8.24 -7.64
CA LEU A 27 -4.37 8.20 -6.37
C LEU A 27 -3.62 8.97 -5.29
N SER A 28 -4.38 9.65 -4.43
CA SER A 28 -3.85 10.25 -3.21
C SER A 28 -3.56 9.18 -2.15
N LEU A 29 -2.67 9.50 -1.19
CA LEU A 29 -2.37 8.57 -0.08
C LEU A 29 -3.62 8.17 0.70
N LYS A 30 -4.59 9.08 0.85
CA LYS A 30 -5.86 8.80 1.52
C LYS A 30 -6.72 7.80 0.74
N GLN A 31 -6.72 7.88 -0.59
CA GLN A 31 -7.43 6.93 -1.46
C GLN A 31 -6.77 5.55 -1.43
N ILE A 32 -5.44 5.49 -1.52
CA ILE A 32 -4.69 4.22 -1.44
C ILE A 32 -4.93 3.56 -0.08
N ARG A 33 -4.84 4.33 1.01
CA ARG A 33 -5.14 3.84 2.35
C ARG A 33 -6.57 3.31 2.46
N PHE A 34 -7.55 4.09 1.99
CA PHE A 34 -8.94 3.70 2.00
C PHE A 34 -9.16 2.38 1.24
N GLU A 35 -8.62 2.26 0.03
CA GLU A 35 -8.73 1.03 -0.77
C GLU A 35 -8.04 -0.17 -0.11
N ALA A 36 -6.89 0.04 0.54
CA ALA A 36 -6.20 -1.01 1.29
C ALA A 36 -7.00 -1.46 2.52
N GLU A 37 -7.64 -0.53 3.22
CA GLU A 37 -8.42 -0.82 4.42
C GLU A 37 -9.75 -1.50 4.12
N GLN A 38 -10.41 -1.17 3.00
CA GLN A 38 -11.70 -1.75 2.60
C GLN A 38 -11.60 -3.18 2.05
N ASN A 39 -10.45 -3.56 1.49
CA ASN A 39 -10.25 -4.90 0.97
C ASN A 39 -9.72 -5.82 2.07
N ASN A 40 -10.22 -7.06 2.15
CA ASN A 40 -9.76 -8.09 3.12
C ASN A 40 -8.33 -8.61 2.82
N TYR A 41 -7.54 -7.87 2.05
CA TYR A 41 -6.15 -8.19 1.77
C TYR A 41 -5.30 -7.93 3.01
N ARG A 42 -4.43 -8.89 3.38
CA ARG A 42 -3.62 -8.85 4.60
C ARG A 42 -2.16 -8.39 4.36
N GLY A 43 -1.86 -7.90 3.17
CA GLY A 43 -0.49 -7.61 2.75
C GLY A 43 0.26 -8.83 2.24
N TYR A 44 1.56 -8.65 1.99
CA TYR A 44 2.42 -9.68 1.38
C TYR A 44 2.95 -10.73 2.37
N MET A 45 2.74 -10.54 3.68
CA MET A 45 3.28 -11.42 4.72
C MET A 45 2.24 -11.94 5.73
N PRO A 46 1.12 -12.53 5.27
CA PRO A 46 0.09 -13.04 6.16
C PRO A 46 0.61 -14.13 7.11
N ASP A 47 1.42 -15.07 6.62
CA ASP A 47 1.96 -16.19 7.42
C ASP A 47 2.80 -15.68 8.59
N ARG A 48 3.64 -14.67 8.36
CA ARG A 48 4.44 -14.04 9.41
C ARG A 48 3.57 -13.34 10.46
N LEU A 49 2.45 -12.73 10.04
CA LEU A 49 1.51 -12.13 10.98
C LEU A 49 0.84 -13.19 11.84
N ASP A 50 0.47 -14.34 11.25
CA ASP A 50 -0.12 -15.47 11.95
C ASP A 50 0.86 -16.12 12.93
N GLU A 51 2.12 -16.30 12.53
CA GLU A 51 3.21 -16.75 13.41
C GLU A 51 3.44 -15.80 14.59
N ILE A 52 3.37 -14.48 14.38
CA ILE A 52 3.49 -13.52 15.48
C ILE A 52 2.28 -13.60 16.39
N ASP A 53 1.06 -13.69 15.84
CA ASP A 53 -0.17 -13.70 16.62
C ASP A 53 -0.28 -14.96 17.48
N THR A 54 0.28 -16.11 17.07
CA THR A 54 0.27 -17.34 17.89
C THR A 54 1.16 -17.30 19.14
N LYS A 55 2.06 -16.32 19.28
CA LYS A 55 2.97 -16.24 20.44
C LYS A 55 2.19 -15.97 21.75
N PRO A 56 2.73 -16.40 22.90
CA PRO A 56 2.20 -16.01 24.20
C PRO A 56 2.49 -14.52 24.49
N GLU A 57 1.68 -13.89 25.34
CA GLU A 57 2.00 -12.57 25.88
C GLU A 57 3.15 -12.65 26.89
N PRO A 58 4.01 -11.62 27.00
CA PRO A 58 4.01 -10.35 26.24
C PRO A 58 4.76 -10.41 24.90
N LYS A 59 5.28 -11.58 24.48
CA LYS A 59 6.12 -11.71 23.28
C LYS A 59 5.37 -11.36 22.01
N ARG A 60 4.08 -11.74 21.95
CA ARG A 60 3.16 -11.39 20.87
C ARG A 60 3.03 -9.88 20.70
N SER A 61 2.53 -9.17 21.71
CA SER A 61 2.34 -7.72 21.64
C SER A 61 3.64 -6.95 21.40
N HIS A 62 4.75 -7.42 21.96
CA HIS A 62 6.07 -6.85 21.69
C HIS A 62 6.49 -7.02 20.21
N SER A 63 6.36 -8.23 19.66
CA SER A 63 6.68 -8.53 18.26
C SER A 63 5.80 -7.71 17.29
N LEU A 64 4.51 -7.58 17.58
CA LEU A 64 3.58 -6.76 16.79
C LEU A 64 3.98 -5.29 16.79
N ARG A 65 4.33 -4.72 17.95
CA ARG A 65 4.79 -3.32 18.05
C ARG A 65 6.10 -3.10 17.29
N GLN A 66 7.06 -4.03 17.38
CA GLN A 66 8.30 -3.95 16.60
C GLN A 66 8.04 -3.98 15.10
N LEU A 67 7.19 -4.91 14.62
CA LEU A 67 6.82 -4.98 13.21
C LEU A 67 6.09 -3.71 12.77
N ARG A 68 5.19 -3.17 13.61
CA ARG A 68 4.50 -1.91 13.33
C ARG A 68 5.47 -0.76 13.08
N GLU A 69 6.47 -0.58 13.95
CA GLU A 69 7.43 0.51 13.78
C GLU A 69 8.27 0.33 12.51
N LYS A 70 8.69 -0.90 12.20
CA LYS A 70 9.36 -1.20 10.93
C LYS A 70 8.50 -0.81 9.72
N VAL A 71 7.24 -1.25 9.69
CA VAL A 71 6.32 -0.96 8.57
C VAL A 71 6.03 0.55 8.48
N ARG A 72 5.97 1.27 9.60
CA ARG A 72 5.84 2.74 9.61
C ARG A 72 7.06 3.43 9.00
N GLU A 73 8.26 2.92 9.23
CA GLU A 73 9.49 3.45 8.62
C GLU A 73 9.53 3.20 7.11
N ASP A 74 9.17 1.97 6.69
CA ASP A 74 9.07 1.59 5.29
C ASP A 74 8.01 2.44 4.57
N LEU A 75 6.83 2.61 5.17
CA LEU A 75 5.76 3.48 4.67
C LEU A 75 6.22 4.93 4.47
N LYS A 76 6.98 5.51 5.42
CA LYS A 76 7.52 6.88 5.29
C LYS A 76 8.45 6.99 4.08
N ARG A 77 9.30 5.99 3.86
CA ARG A 77 10.20 5.90 2.71
C ARG A 77 9.41 5.79 1.40
N ASP A 78 8.39 4.94 1.38
CA ASP A 78 7.58 4.72 0.19
C ASP A 78 6.64 5.87 -0.12
N VAL A 79 6.12 6.60 0.87
CA VAL A 79 5.39 7.86 0.65
C VAL A 79 6.30 8.87 -0.05
N SER A 80 7.55 8.98 0.39
CA SER A 80 8.53 9.88 -0.22
C SER A 80 8.88 9.45 -1.64
N GLY A 81 9.08 8.15 -1.86
CA GLY A 81 9.31 7.57 -3.18
C GLY A 81 8.13 7.76 -4.14
N TYR A 82 6.92 7.49 -3.67
CA TYR A 82 5.69 7.65 -4.44
C TYR A 82 5.51 9.09 -4.90
N ARG A 83 5.65 10.08 -4.00
CA ARG A 83 5.56 11.51 -4.36
C ARG A 83 6.56 11.91 -5.44
N LYS A 84 7.79 11.37 -5.39
CA LYS A 84 8.79 11.58 -6.45
C LYS A 84 8.32 11.00 -7.79
N GLN A 85 7.80 9.78 -7.80
CA GLN A 85 7.29 9.14 -9.03
C GLN A 85 6.03 9.82 -9.57
N VAL A 86 5.16 10.35 -8.71
CA VAL A 86 4.01 11.18 -9.12
C VAL A 86 4.48 12.40 -9.90
N ASN A 87 5.46 13.14 -9.37
CA ASN A 87 6.00 14.31 -10.06
C ASN A 87 6.69 13.92 -11.38
N ARG A 88 7.42 12.80 -11.40
CA ARG A 88 8.03 12.27 -12.63
C ARG A 88 6.98 11.92 -13.69
N LEU A 89 5.90 11.23 -13.29
CA LEU A 89 4.80 10.88 -14.19
C LEU A 89 4.08 12.11 -14.73
N ARG A 90 3.85 13.12 -13.90
CA ARG A 90 3.24 14.39 -14.34
C ARG A 90 4.09 15.06 -15.43
N ARG A 91 5.37 15.26 -15.16
CA ARG A 91 6.31 15.81 -16.17
C ARG A 91 6.34 14.97 -17.43
N TYR A 92 6.38 13.64 -17.29
CA TYR A 92 6.36 12.72 -18.43
C TYR A 92 5.10 12.91 -19.30
N ARG A 93 3.93 13.08 -18.68
CA ARG A 93 2.66 13.37 -19.38
C ARG A 93 2.65 14.75 -20.03
N ASP A 94 3.18 15.77 -19.34
CA ASP A 94 3.23 17.16 -19.83
C ASP A 94 4.11 17.30 -21.09
N HIS A 95 5.10 16.42 -21.28
CA HIS A 95 5.94 16.36 -22.47
C HIS A 95 5.31 15.62 -23.67
N GLY A 96 3.98 15.38 -23.66
CA GLY A 96 3.25 14.82 -24.80
C GLY A 96 3.33 13.29 -24.95
N ALA A 97 3.94 12.58 -24.00
CA ALA A 97 4.19 11.14 -24.10
C ALA A 97 2.97 10.23 -23.86
N LEU A 98 1.75 10.77 -23.96
CA LEU A 98 0.51 10.01 -23.92
C LEU A 98 0.05 9.55 -25.32
N GLU A 99 0.51 10.23 -26.37
CA GLU A 99 0.22 9.81 -27.75
C GLU A 99 1.20 8.68 -28.12
N GLU A 100 0.64 7.48 -28.34
CA GLU A 100 1.34 6.29 -28.87
C GLU A 100 2.37 5.60 -27.95
N ALA A 101 2.14 5.53 -26.64
CA ALA A 101 2.96 4.67 -25.79
C ALA A 101 2.80 3.17 -26.20
N GLN A 102 3.75 2.64 -26.97
CA GLN A 102 3.80 1.23 -27.41
C GLN A 102 4.08 0.23 -26.28
N GLY A 103 4.31 0.70 -25.05
CA GLY A 103 4.57 -0.15 -23.90
C GLY A 103 4.76 0.60 -22.58
N CYS A 104 5.07 -0.17 -21.54
CA CYS A 104 5.29 0.34 -20.19
C CYS A 104 6.72 0.89 -20.03
N ASN A 105 6.87 2.21 -20.04
CA ASN A 105 8.13 2.86 -19.64
C ASN A 105 8.39 2.76 -18.12
N ASP A 106 9.65 2.95 -17.73
CA ASP A 106 10.12 2.92 -16.33
C ASP A 106 9.27 3.76 -15.38
N VAL A 107 8.78 4.91 -15.82
CA VAL A 107 7.95 5.81 -15.00
C VAL A 107 6.63 5.15 -14.60
N HIS A 108 6.01 4.37 -15.48
CA HIS A 108 4.75 3.66 -15.24
C HIS A 108 4.95 2.49 -14.28
N THR A 109 6.03 1.73 -14.46
CA THR A 109 6.38 0.62 -13.58
C THR A 109 6.81 1.13 -12.20
N ALA A 110 7.62 2.17 -12.14
CA ALA A 110 8.10 2.72 -10.87
C ALA A 110 6.96 3.26 -10.00
N ILE A 111 6.00 3.98 -10.60
CA ILE A 111 4.86 4.50 -9.84
C ILE A 111 3.91 3.38 -9.41
N SER A 112 3.66 2.36 -10.24
CA SER A 112 2.79 1.23 -9.87
C SER A 112 3.41 0.38 -8.76
N LEU A 113 4.73 0.18 -8.77
CA LEU A 113 5.44 -0.49 -7.67
C LEU A 113 5.34 0.31 -6.37
N LYS A 114 5.52 1.63 -6.42
CA LYS A 114 5.35 2.48 -5.23
C LYS A 114 3.91 2.52 -4.73
N HIS A 115 2.93 2.50 -5.63
CA HIS A 115 1.54 2.28 -5.26
C HIS A 115 1.37 0.96 -4.49
N ASN A 116 1.89 -0.15 -5.02
CA ASN A 116 1.76 -1.47 -4.40
C ASN A 116 2.44 -1.55 -3.03
N HIS A 117 3.59 -0.91 -2.85
CA HIS A 117 4.23 -0.87 -1.52
C HIS A 117 3.36 -0.12 -0.51
N LEU A 118 2.87 1.07 -0.87
CA LEU A 118 1.94 1.82 0.00
C LEU A 118 0.69 1.01 0.33
N TYR A 119 0.09 0.36 -0.66
CA TYR A 119 -1.09 -0.48 -0.50
C TYR A 119 -0.84 -1.62 0.49
N ASN A 120 0.30 -2.31 0.33
CA ASN A 120 0.73 -3.38 1.23
C ASN A 120 0.97 -2.88 2.66
N ASP A 121 1.71 -1.78 2.82
CA ASP A 121 2.02 -1.23 4.14
C ASP A 121 0.76 -0.81 4.89
N PHE A 122 -0.20 -0.18 4.20
CA PHE A 122 -1.49 0.16 4.81
C PHE A 122 -2.28 -1.09 5.23
N ALA A 123 -2.33 -2.12 4.38
CA ALA A 123 -3.01 -3.39 4.72
C ALA A 123 -2.37 -4.06 5.94
N ILE A 124 -1.03 -4.14 5.99
CA ILE A 124 -0.28 -4.72 7.10
C ILE A 124 -0.49 -3.92 8.39
N LEU A 125 -0.44 -2.58 8.31
CA LEU A 125 -0.68 -1.74 9.49
C LEU A 125 -2.10 -1.93 10.04
N ARG A 126 -3.12 -2.04 9.17
CA ARG A 126 -4.48 -2.37 9.62
C ARG A 126 -4.49 -3.70 10.36
N GLU A 127 -3.93 -4.76 9.78
CA GLU A 127 -3.89 -6.08 10.42
C GLU A 127 -3.20 -6.04 11.79
N ILE A 128 -2.05 -5.38 11.89
CA ILE A 128 -1.31 -5.27 13.15
C ILE A 128 -2.13 -4.51 14.21
N GLU A 129 -2.77 -3.39 13.84
CA GLU A 129 -3.62 -2.66 14.77
C GLU A 129 -4.84 -3.50 15.20
N THR A 130 -5.48 -4.23 14.28
CA THR A 130 -6.55 -5.18 14.61
C THR A 130 -6.09 -6.32 15.52
N MET A 131 -4.86 -6.80 15.36
CA MET A 131 -4.30 -7.81 16.28
C MET A 131 -4.03 -7.18 17.64
N LEU A 132 -3.46 -5.98 17.70
CA LEU A 132 -3.15 -5.29 18.96
C LEU A 132 -4.37 -4.91 19.80
N THR A 133 -5.57 -4.78 19.21
CA THR A 133 -6.81 -4.59 19.99
C THR A 133 -7.24 -5.85 20.75
N LYS A 134 -6.76 -7.03 20.35
CA LYS A 134 -6.99 -8.29 21.05
C LYS A 134 -5.93 -8.45 22.14
N GLN A 135 -6.31 -8.27 23.38
CA GLN A 135 -5.54 -8.75 24.53
C GLN A 135 -5.81 -10.25 24.66
N ARG A 136 -4.79 -11.09 24.42
CA ARG A 136 -4.88 -12.51 24.77
C ARG A 136 -4.85 -12.63 26.29
N ASP A 137 -5.48 -13.69 26.80
CA ASP A 137 -5.56 -13.90 28.24
C ASP A 137 -4.15 -13.88 28.84
N LEU A 138 -4.00 -13.12 29.92
CA LEU A 138 -2.69 -12.93 30.57
C LEU A 138 -2.31 -14.17 31.37
N PHE A 139 -3.32 -14.99 31.70
CA PHE A 139 -3.22 -16.22 32.43
C PHE A 139 -3.99 -17.25 31.60
N ASP A 140 -3.33 -18.31 31.15
CA ASP A 140 -4.02 -19.48 30.59
C ASP A 140 -4.75 -20.22 31.74
N LEU A 141 -5.78 -19.59 32.32
CA LEU A 141 -6.71 -20.17 33.30
C LEU A 141 -7.98 -20.69 32.62
#